data_AF-A0A2N1D6L3-F1
#
_entry.id   AF-A0A2N1D6L3-F1
#
_cell.length_a   1.000
_cell.length_b   1.000
_cell.length_c   1.000
_cell.angle_alpha   90.00
_cell.angle_beta   90.00
_cell.angle_gamma   90.00
#
_symmetry.space_group_name_H-M   'P 1'
#
loop_
_entity.id
_entity.type
_entity.pdbx_description
1 polymer ?
#
loop_
_entity_poly.entity_id
_entity_poly.type
_entity_poly.pdbx_seq_one_letter_code
_entity_poly.pdbx_strand_id
1 'polypeptide(L)'
;MLITYQRFTKGRASKQEMQEANKQFIDVIRGLGLGVLAVLPFAPITLPFVVKLGERIGVNVLPSAFMIDPQEDEIIDIQQQIEVIVESDSVSHPIDDKL
;
A
#
# COMPACT_ATOMS: atom_id res chain seq x y z
N MET A 1 -4.74 -8.63 20.04
CA MET A 1 -4.88 -9.33 18.75
C MET A 1 -4.21 -10.73 18.70
N LEU A 2 -2.88 -10.89 18.58
CA LEU A 2 -2.25 -12.20 18.23
C LEU A 2 -2.53 -13.35 19.21
N ILE A 3 -2.58 -13.06 20.51
CA ILE A 3 -2.93 -14.05 21.55
C ILE A 3 -4.33 -14.64 21.30
N THR A 4 -5.26 -13.84 20.78
CA THR A 4 -6.62 -14.29 20.43
C THR A 4 -6.58 -15.32 19.30
N TYR A 5 -5.76 -15.12 18.26
CA TYR A 5 -5.60 -16.10 17.19
C TYR A 5 -4.93 -17.38 17.69
N GLN A 6 -3.95 -17.28 18.59
CA GLN A 6 -3.37 -18.46 19.23
C GLN A 6 -4.40 -19.23 20.08
N ARG A 7 -5.34 -18.53 20.72
CA ARG A 7 -6.45 -19.16 21.46
C ARG A 7 -7.48 -19.74 20.50
N PHE A 8 -7.71 -19.12 19.35
CA PHE A 8 -8.62 -19.59 18.32
C PHE A 8 -8.19 -20.94 17.76
N THR A 9 -6.90 -21.15 17.48
CA THR A 9 -6.39 -22.45 17.02
C THR A 9 -6.55 -23.56 18.07
N LYS A 10 -6.73 -23.19 19.35
CA LYS A 10 -7.00 -24.11 20.46
C LYS A 10 -8.49 -24.26 20.77
N GLY A 11 -9.38 -23.62 20.00
CA GLY A 11 -10.83 -23.60 20.22
C GLY A 11 -11.28 -22.77 21.43
N ARG A 12 -10.44 -21.86 21.94
CA ARG A 12 -10.66 -21.11 23.20
C ARG A 12 -10.93 -19.62 23.01
N ALA A 13 -11.18 -19.18 21.78
CA ALA A 13 -11.51 -17.78 21.47
C ALA A 13 -13.00 -17.64 21.20
N SER A 14 -13.64 -16.64 21.80
CA SER A 14 -15.04 -16.31 21.54
C SER A 14 -15.19 -15.56 20.21
N LYS A 15 -16.41 -15.55 19.66
CA LYS A 15 -16.73 -14.77 18.45
C LYS A 15 -16.45 -13.28 18.62
N GLN A 16 -16.77 -12.71 19.78
CA GLN A 16 -16.52 -11.30 20.07
C GLN A 16 -15.01 -11.00 20.16
N GLU A 17 -14.24 -11.87 20.82
CA GLU A 17 -12.77 -11.73 20.88
C GLU A 17 -12.16 -11.76 19.47
N MET A 18 -12.67 -12.64 18.59
CA MET A 18 -12.23 -12.73 17.20
C MET A 18 -12.60 -11.50 16.37
N GLN A 19 -13.80 -10.95 16.55
CA GLN A 19 -14.22 -9.73 15.85
C GLN A 19 -13.31 -8.55 16.21
N GLU A 20 -13.01 -8.38 17.49
CA GLU A 20 -12.12 -7.31 17.96
C GLU A 20 -10.66 -7.53 17.50
N ALA A 21 -10.17 -8.77 17.54
CA ALA A 21 -8.85 -9.11 17.01
C ALA A 21 -8.73 -8.83 15.51
N ASN A 22 -9.77 -9.16 14.73
CA ASN A 22 -9.81 -8.90 13.29
C ASN A 22 -9.82 -7.40 12.99
N LYS A 23 -10.57 -6.60 13.77
CA LYS A 23 -10.58 -5.14 13.62
C LYS A 23 -9.19 -4.55 13.80
N GLN A 24 -8.49 -4.95 14.86
CA GLN A 24 -7.11 -4.51 15.13
C GLN A 24 -6.11 -5.01 14.07
N PHE A 25 -6.33 -6.21 13.51
CA PHE A 25 -5.47 -6.75 12.45
C PHE A 25 -5.61 -5.96 11.14
N ILE A 26 -6.83 -5.52 10.80
CA ILE A 26 -7.06 -4.66 9.64
C ILE A 26 -6.28 -3.35 9.76
N ASP A 27 -6.19 -2.77 10.97
CA ASP A 27 -5.44 -1.54 11.18
C ASP A 27 -3.92 -1.74 11.01
N VAL A 28 -3.40 -2.93 11.36
CA VAL A 28 -2.01 -3.31 11.04
C VAL A 28 -1.80 -3.43 9.53
N ILE A 29 -2.70 -4.09 8.79
CA ILE A 29 -2.61 -4.19 7.32
C ILE A 29 -2.70 -2.81 6.67
N ARG A 30 -3.61 -1.95 7.12
CA ARG A 30 -3.73 -0.56 6.65
C ARG A 30 -2.45 0.22 6.92
N GLY A 31 -1.89 0.09 8.13
CA GLY A 31 -0.62 0.70 8.51
C GLY A 31 0.58 0.18 7.70
N LEU A 32 0.59 -1.10 7.34
CA LEU A 32 1.59 -1.67 6.44
C LEU A 32 1.41 -1.18 5.01
N GLY A 33 0.18 -1.11 4.49
CA GLY A 33 -0.08 -0.57 3.15
C GLY A 33 0.37 0.88 3.00
N LEU A 34 0.07 1.72 3.98
CA LEU A 34 0.58 3.09 4.05
C LEU A 34 2.09 3.14 4.31
N GLY A 35 2.61 2.30 5.21
CA GLY A 35 4.02 2.27 5.60
C GLY A 35 4.96 1.79 4.48
N VAL A 36 4.54 0.80 3.69
CA VAL A 36 5.28 0.32 2.51
C VAL A 36 5.39 1.42 1.46
N LEU A 37 4.31 2.17 1.23
CA LEU A 37 4.31 3.32 0.31
C LEU A 37 5.10 4.52 0.87
N ALA A 38 5.06 4.74 2.18
CA ALA A 38 5.81 5.82 2.83
C ALA A 38 7.33 5.55 2.93
N VAL A 39 7.74 4.28 2.97
CA VAL A 39 9.15 3.87 3.16
C VAL A 39 9.88 3.59 1.84
N LEU A 40 9.20 3.34 0.70
CA LEU A 40 9.85 2.90 -0.54
C LEU A 40 10.02 4.00 -1.60
N PRO A 41 11.20 4.64 -1.70
CA PRO A 41 11.72 5.23 -2.93
C PRO A 41 12.46 4.21 -3.84
N PHE A 42 12.20 2.90 -3.68
CA PHE A 42 12.95 1.80 -4.34
C PHE A 42 12.09 0.67 -4.92
N ALA A 43 10.85 0.98 -5.33
CA ALA A 43 9.99 0.03 -6.03
C ALA A 43 10.68 -0.71 -7.21
N PRO A 44 11.54 -0.08 -8.04
CA PRO A 44 12.19 -0.76 -9.18
C PRO A 44 13.05 -1.96 -8.79
N ILE A 45 13.62 -2.00 -7.58
CA ILE A 45 14.48 -3.09 -7.10
C ILE A 45 13.70 -4.06 -6.20
N THR A 46 12.81 -3.52 -5.36
CA THR A 46 12.10 -4.32 -4.35
C THR A 46 11.06 -5.23 -4.99
N LEU A 47 10.33 -4.75 -6.00
CA LEU A 47 9.30 -5.51 -6.70
C LEU A 47 9.86 -6.78 -7.37
N PRO A 48 10.93 -6.74 -8.20
CA PRO A 48 11.48 -7.95 -8.81
C PRO A 48 12.07 -8.93 -7.79
N PHE A 49 12.56 -8.45 -6.65
CA PHE A 49 13.05 -9.31 -5.57
C PHE A 49 11.92 -10.13 -4.94
N VAL A 50 10.81 -9.49 -4.59
CA VAL A 50 9.64 -10.16 -4.00
C VAL A 50 9.01 -11.14 -5.00
N VAL A 51 8.90 -10.76 -6.28
CA VAL A 51 8.39 -11.65 -7.35
C VAL A 51 9.24 -12.92 -7.46
N LYS A 52 10.57 -12.79 -7.55
CA LYS A 52 11.47 -13.95 -7.61
C LYS A 52 11.39 -14.84 -6.38
N LEU A 53 11.16 -14.26 -5.20
CA LEU A 53 11.00 -15.03 -3.97
C LEU A 53 9.68 -15.81 -3.97
N GLY A 54 8.59 -15.18 -4.40
CA GLY A 54 7.28 -15.82 -4.58
C GLY A 54 7.35 -17.00 -5.54
N GLU A 55 7.94 -16.81 -6.72
CA GLU A 55 8.14 -17.87 -7.71
C GLU A 55 8.92 -19.06 -7.15
N ARG A 56 9.98 -18.80 -6.36
CA ARG A 56 10.78 -19.87 -5.71
C ARG A 56 9.99 -20.72 -4.73
N ILE A 57 9.01 -20.13 -4.04
CA ILE A 57 8.14 -20.85 -3.10
C ILE A 57 6.83 -21.33 -3.75
N GLY A 58 6.70 -21.19 -5.08
CA GLY A 58 5.55 -21.66 -5.85
C GLY A 58 4.30 -20.77 -5.75
N VAL A 59 4.44 -19.51 -5.33
CA VAL A 59 3.33 -18.56 -5.16
C VAL A 59 3.46 -17.41 -6.14
N ASN A 60 2.45 -17.20 -6.98
CA ASN A 60 2.38 -15.99 -7.80
C ASN A 60 1.95 -14.80 -6.92
N VAL A 61 2.89 -13.89 -6.70
CA VAL A 61 2.70 -12.69 -5.87
C VAL A 61 2.35 -11.45 -6.69
N LEU A 62 2.42 -11.52 -8.03
CA LEU A 62 2.02 -10.43 -8.91
C LEU A 62 0.49 -10.31 -8.92
N PRO A 63 -0.07 -9.16 -8.53
CA PRO A 63 -1.51 -8.94 -8.63
C PRO A 63 -1.94 -8.92 -10.10
N SER A 64 -3.15 -9.41 -10.39
CA SER A 64 -3.68 -9.45 -11.77
C SER A 64 -3.76 -8.08 -12.44
N ALA A 65 -3.89 -6.99 -11.67
CA ALA A 65 -3.85 -5.63 -12.19
C ALA A 65 -2.50 -5.23 -12.80
N PHE A 66 -1.43 -5.97 -12.53
CA PHE A 66 -0.10 -5.79 -13.12
C PHE A 66 0.19 -6.80 -14.24
N MET A 67 -0.73 -7.75 -14.48
CA MET A 67 -0.70 -8.58 -15.67
C MET A 67 -1.20 -7.70 -16.81
N ILE A 68 -0.27 -7.01 -17.47
CA ILE A 68 -0.57 -6.29 -18.70
C ILE A 68 -0.84 -7.36 -19.75
N ASP A 69 -2.11 -7.58 -20.08
CA ASP A 69 -2.44 -8.25 -21.33
C ASP A 69 -1.78 -7.43 -22.45
N PRO A 70 -1.09 -8.06 -23.43
CA PRO A 70 -0.28 -7.36 -24.43
C PRO A 70 -1.09 -6.53 -25.45
N GLN A 71 -2.24 -5.99 -25.07
CA GLN A 71 -3.01 -5.02 -25.83
C GLN A 71 -3.08 -3.69 -25.07
N GLU A 72 -2.43 -2.71 -25.70
CA GLU A 72 -2.44 -1.26 -25.47
C GLU A 72 -1.38 -0.71 -24.49
N ASP A 73 -0.32 -0.21 -25.12
CA ASP A 73 0.78 0.60 -24.58
C ASP A 73 0.26 1.95 -24.03
N GLU A 74 -0.36 1.98 -22.86
CA GLU A 74 -0.46 3.22 -22.08
C GLU A 74 0.58 3.22 -20.96
N ILE A 75 1.70 3.90 -21.25
CA ILE A 75 2.71 4.26 -20.25
C ILE A 75 2.02 5.21 -19.25
N ILE A 76 1.54 4.69 -18.11
CA ILE A 76 1.09 5.54 -17.00
C ILE A 76 2.34 6.07 -16.29
N ASP A 77 2.76 7.28 -16.67
CA ASP A 77 3.87 7.98 -16.01
C ASP A 77 3.37 8.61 -14.71
N ILE A 78 3.41 7.83 -13.63
CA ILE A 78 2.95 8.21 -12.26
C ILE A 78 3.65 9.49 -11.75
N GLN A 79 4.79 9.86 -12.34
CA GLN A 79 5.58 11.01 -11.93
C GLN A 79 4.96 12.37 -12.31
N GLN A 80 4.15 12.45 -13.37
CA GLN A 80 3.61 13.74 -13.83
C GLN A 80 2.50 14.31 -12.94
N GLN A 81 1.75 13.46 -12.21
CA GLN A 81 0.64 13.92 -11.38
C GLN A 81 1.09 14.58 -10.08
N ILE A 82 2.29 14.27 -9.58
CA ILE A 82 2.80 14.82 -8.32
C ILE A 82 3.34 16.24 -8.53
N GLU A 83 3.97 16.55 -9.67
CA GLU A 83 4.51 17.89 -9.97
C GLU A 83 3.40 18.94 -10.15
N VAL A 84 2.29 18.56 -10.80
CA VAL A 84 1.14 19.47 -11.03
C VAL A 84 0.48 19.94 -9.73
N ILE A 85 0.45 19.09 -8.69
CA ILE A 85 -0.18 19.42 -7.40
C ILE A 85 0.71 20.34 -6.57
N VAL A 86 2.04 20.26 -6.72
CA VAL A 86 2.99 21.06 -5.94
C VAL A 86 3.05 22.51 -6.44
N GLU A 87 2.86 22.75 -7.75
CA GLU A 87 2.92 24.11 -8.30
C GLU A 87 1.67 24.95 -7.94
N SER A 88 0.49 24.30 -7.81
CA SER A 88 -0.77 25.00 -7.49
C SER A 88 -0.85 25.59 -6.08
N ASP A 89 -0.09 25.07 -5.12
CA ASP A 89 -0.10 25.56 -3.73
C ASP A 89 0.85 26.76 -3.49
N SER A 90 1.64 27.16 -4.50
CA SER A 90 2.66 28.22 -4.34
C SER A 90 2.18 29.63 -4.72
N VAL A 91 0.98 29.78 -5.29
CA VAL A 91 0.45 31.08 -5.77
C VAL A 91 -0.86 31.44 -5.09
N SER A 92 -0.83 31.67 -3.77
CA SER A 92 -1.94 32.35 -3.09
C SER A 92 -1.46 33.25 -1.95
N HIS A 93 -0.73 34.33 -2.29
CA HIS A 93 -0.74 35.56 -1.49
C HIS A 93 -0.48 36.78 -2.40
N PRO A 94 -1.51 37.55 -2.79
CA PRO A 94 -1.30 38.93 -3.14
C PRO A 94 -1.20 39.74 -1.84
N ILE A 95 -0.04 40.36 -1.64
CA ILE A 95 0.15 41.41 -0.63
C ILE A 95 -0.53 42.66 -1.19
N ASP A 96 -1.74 42.94 -0.71
CA ASP A 96 -2.33 44.28 -0.76
C ASP A 96 -1.64 45.13 0.32
N ASP A 97 -0.80 46.09 -0.06
CA ASP A 97 -0.76 47.38 0.66
C ASP A 97 -0.11 48.51 -0.16
N LYS A 98 -0.95 49.50 -0.49
CA LYS A 98 -0.71 50.96 -0.63
C LYS A 98 0.58 51.50 -1.28
N LEU A 99 0.39 52.25 -2.37
CA LEU A 99 0.45 53.73 -2.36
C LEU A 99 -0.31 54.34 -3.55
#